data_AF-A0A9P3EWJ4-F1
#
_entry.id   AF-A0A9P3EWJ4-F1
#
_cell.length_a   1.000
_cell.length_b   1.000
_cell.length_c   1.000
_cell.angle_alpha   90.00
_cell.angle_beta   90.00
_cell.angle_gamma   90.00
#
_symmetry.space_group_name_H-M   'P 1'
#
loop_
_entity.id
_entity.type
_entity.pdbx_description
1 polymer ?
#
loop_
_entity_poly.entity_id
_entity_poly.type
_entity_poly.pdbx_seq_one_letter_code
_entity_poly.pdbx_strand_id
1 'polypeptide(L)'
;MSRYALFGRLWLRSGPPLEWMLIRRRSLAQRKLSTGTTANPTSKRPKERLQVWPWLVAPVLGSILLLSVHKRPIQLETDASLQRVYPTGEESQGNMLNLPREDAILTTAPNVPPPITRTHPVLLHVPLTTSTKTRQLTSQYKYDTWTFNDSVPGPFIRARVGDVIELSLTNHDRTGNPHNIDCHAFTGPGGGAAVTTAEEDETKTARFKLLYPGLFVYHCAAAPVPVHIANGMYGLIYVQPEDGDLPAVDREYYVIQSEFYHEPPEIEDDGRPSSTVEFSYPAALREEPSAVVFNGSESALTRDRPLKARTGESVRIFFGNAGPNLTSSFHVIGSHFHEVFRDGGVVDPPARLLSTVSVPPGGAAIVDLKMIVPGTYTLVDHAIFRMDKGAVGYLNVAGAPRPDILYSELPPEPCPGCKLHP
;
A
#
# COMPACT_ATOMS: atom_id res chain seq x y z
N MET A 1 -40.21 -11.92 21.47
CA MET A 1 -40.43 -11.02 22.63
C MET A 1 -39.29 -10.02 22.67
N SER A 2 -39.66 -8.75 22.76
CA SER A 2 -38.86 -7.53 22.52
C SER A 2 -37.77 -7.27 23.57
N ARG A 3 -36.64 -6.68 23.13
CA ARG A 3 -35.90 -5.59 23.80
C ARG A 3 -34.65 -5.21 23.00
N TYR A 4 -34.73 -4.21 22.12
CA TYR A 4 -33.65 -3.24 21.83
C TYR A 4 -34.28 -2.08 21.03
N ALA A 5 -34.74 -1.07 21.75
CA ALA A 5 -35.07 0.25 21.23
C ALA A 5 -34.80 1.25 22.36
N LEU A 6 -34.38 2.46 22.00
CA LEU A 6 -33.82 3.55 22.83
C LEU A 6 -32.32 3.44 23.10
N PHE A 7 -31.52 4.10 22.27
CA PHE A 7 -30.86 5.36 22.68
C PHE A 7 -30.36 6.09 21.42
N GLY A 8 -31.17 7.02 20.92
CA GLY A 8 -30.78 7.97 19.87
C GLY A 8 -31.35 9.34 20.22
N ARG A 9 -30.50 10.36 20.15
CA ARG A 9 -30.71 11.81 20.42
C ARG A 9 -30.39 12.27 21.85
N LEU A 10 -29.15 12.74 22.05
CA LEU A 10 -28.85 14.07 22.62
C LEU A 10 -27.33 14.28 22.64
N TRP A 11 -26.73 14.95 21.66
CA TRP A 11 -25.42 15.60 21.82
C TRP A 11 -25.33 16.82 20.91
N LEU A 12 -25.83 17.94 21.40
CA LEU A 12 -25.46 19.28 20.96
C LEU A 12 -25.36 20.13 22.23
N ARG A 13 -24.21 20.80 22.40
CA ARG A 13 -23.78 21.67 23.50
C ARG A 13 -23.21 20.98 24.74
N SER A 14 -21.89 20.91 24.82
CA SER A 14 -21.06 21.60 25.84
C SER A 14 -19.59 21.23 25.65
N GLY A 15 -18.69 22.21 25.71
CA GLY A 15 -17.24 21.99 25.61
C GLY A 15 -16.68 21.27 26.84
N PRO A 16 -15.45 20.72 26.77
CA PRO A 16 -14.90 19.89 27.84
C PRO A 16 -14.30 20.75 28.97
N PRO A 17 -14.50 20.40 30.25
CA PRO A 17 -13.69 20.93 31.33
C PRO A 17 -12.38 20.15 31.47
N LEU A 18 -11.31 20.90 31.75
CA LEU A 18 -10.02 20.40 32.21
C LEU A 18 -10.19 19.64 33.54
N GLU A 19 -9.78 18.38 33.59
CA GLU A 19 -9.07 17.78 34.72
C GLU A 19 -8.60 16.38 34.30
N TRP A 20 -7.41 15.99 34.77
CA TRP A 20 -6.74 14.66 34.73
C TRP A 20 -5.31 14.73 34.16
N MET A 21 -4.36 15.18 34.99
CA MET A 21 -2.95 14.74 34.89
C MET A 21 -2.22 14.98 36.23
N LEU A 22 -2.30 14.00 37.14
CA LEU A 22 -1.39 13.89 38.28
C LEU A 22 -0.22 12.97 37.89
N ILE A 23 0.84 13.57 37.34
CA ILE A 23 2.13 12.91 37.12
C ILE A 23 2.90 12.92 38.45
N ARG A 24 3.06 11.75 39.08
CA ARG A 24 4.06 11.56 40.15
C ARG A 24 5.46 11.47 39.54
N ARG A 25 6.18 12.58 39.54
CA ARG A 25 7.66 12.60 39.47
C ARG A 25 8.24 12.10 40.80
N ARG A 26 8.96 10.98 40.82
CA ARG A 26 9.88 10.65 41.92
C ARG A 26 11.22 11.33 41.66
N SER A 27 11.44 12.45 42.34
CA SER A 27 12.74 13.05 42.60
C SER A 27 13.38 12.32 43.78
N LEU A 28 14.60 11.80 43.60
CA LEU A 28 15.48 11.36 44.67
C LEU A 28 16.50 12.46 44.90
N ALA A 29 16.43 13.10 46.06
CA ALA A 29 17.42 14.05 46.54
C ALA A 29 17.90 13.65 47.94
N GLN A 30 19.24 13.64 48.06
CA GLN A 30 20.05 13.99 49.22
C GLN A 30 20.28 12.98 50.36
N ARG A 31 21.55 12.55 50.46
CA ARG A 31 22.31 12.57 51.71
C ARG A 31 23.62 13.36 51.51
N LYS A 32 23.73 14.49 52.21
CA LYS A 32 24.98 15.13 52.70
C LYS A 32 25.44 14.33 53.95
N LEU A 33 26.66 14.30 54.48
CA LEU A 33 27.91 15.08 54.43
C LEU A 33 28.95 14.20 55.18
N SER A 34 30.22 14.13 54.75
CA SER A 34 31.35 14.22 55.70
C SER A 34 32.62 14.61 54.96
N THR A 35 33.40 15.44 55.63
CA THR A 35 34.53 16.24 55.19
C THR A 35 35.86 15.52 55.43
N GLY A 36 36.83 15.69 54.53
CA GLY A 36 38.22 15.28 54.74
C GLY A 36 39.14 15.98 53.77
N THR A 37 39.69 17.11 54.20
CA THR A 37 40.63 17.98 53.48
C THR A 37 42.07 17.62 53.86
N THR A 38 42.97 17.46 52.88
CA THR A 38 44.41 17.73 53.05
C THR A 38 45.00 18.28 51.75
N ALA A 39 46.00 19.14 51.90
CA ALA A 39 46.37 20.23 51.01
C ALA A 39 47.42 19.88 49.92
N ASN A 40 47.46 20.76 48.91
CA ASN A 40 48.39 20.93 47.79
C ASN A 40 49.73 21.59 48.28
N PRO A 41 50.87 21.69 47.54
CA PRO A 41 50.94 22.54 46.32
C PRO A 41 52.08 22.28 45.29
N THR A 42 51.98 22.95 44.13
CA THR A 42 53.00 23.72 43.33
C THR A 42 52.69 23.59 41.82
N SER A 43 52.80 24.56 40.91
CA SER A 43 52.96 26.02 40.93
C SER A 43 52.68 26.59 39.53
N LYS A 44 51.89 27.68 39.47
CA LYS A 44 51.84 28.85 38.55
C LYS A 44 52.22 28.75 37.05
N ARG A 45 51.31 29.28 36.20
CA ARG A 45 51.52 29.77 34.81
C ARG A 45 52.33 31.08 34.77
N PRO A 46 52.82 31.48 33.57
CA PRO A 46 52.41 32.77 33.04
C PRO A 46 51.99 32.74 31.54
N LYS A 47 51.22 33.77 31.15
CA LYS A 47 50.83 34.09 29.77
C LYS A 47 51.86 35.05 29.19
N GLU A 48 52.28 34.86 27.94
CA GLU A 48 53.02 35.88 27.17
C GLU A 48 52.44 36.12 25.79
N ARG A 49 52.51 37.41 25.41
CA ARG A 49 52.04 38.06 24.18
C ARG A 49 52.89 37.63 23.00
N LEU A 50 52.27 37.48 21.82
CA LEU A 50 52.96 37.47 20.54
C LEU A 50 52.79 38.83 19.86
N GLN A 51 53.92 39.52 19.68
CA GLN A 51 54.06 40.69 18.83
C GLN A 51 55.05 40.30 17.72
N VAL A 52 54.62 40.56 16.48
CA VAL A 52 55.25 40.37 15.16
C VAL A 52 56.70 40.89 15.06
N TRP A 53 57.42 40.52 13.98
CA TRP A 53 58.12 41.42 13.03
C TRP A 53 58.65 40.64 11.79
N PRO A 54 58.99 41.31 10.67
CA PRO A 54 58.65 40.90 9.29
C PRO A 54 59.86 40.58 8.41
N TRP A 55 59.72 39.83 7.29
CA TRP A 55 60.58 39.99 6.10
C TRP A 55 59.89 39.56 4.79
N LEU A 56 59.78 40.56 3.90
CA LEU A 56 59.95 40.58 2.44
C LEU A 56 59.10 39.75 1.45
N VAL A 57 58.79 40.49 0.37
CA VAL A 57 57.88 40.25 -0.74
C VAL A 57 58.65 39.63 -1.92
N ALA A 58 58.05 38.67 -2.63
CA ALA A 58 58.39 38.33 -4.01
C ALA A 58 57.09 38.08 -4.81
N PRO A 59 56.97 38.58 -6.05
CA PRO A 59 55.71 38.61 -6.77
C PRO A 59 55.42 37.28 -7.47
N VAL A 60 54.24 36.71 -7.23
CA VAL A 60 53.71 35.62 -8.06
C VAL A 60 52.94 36.25 -9.22
N LEU A 61 53.51 36.12 -10.41
CA LEU A 61 52.85 36.40 -11.69
C LEU A 61 51.58 35.56 -11.78
N GLY A 62 50.43 36.24 -11.87
CA GLY A 62 49.13 35.63 -11.99
C GLY A 62 49.00 34.82 -13.28
N SER A 63 48.80 33.52 -13.13
CA SER A 63 48.10 32.70 -14.12
C SER A 63 46.65 32.60 -13.65
N ILE A 64 45.76 33.37 -14.26
CA ILE A 64 44.32 33.20 -14.10
C ILE A 64 43.96 31.89 -14.82
N LEU A 65 43.91 30.79 -14.09
CA LEU A 65 43.16 29.62 -14.54
C LEU A 65 41.68 29.97 -14.37
N LEU A 66 41.02 30.31 -15.49
CA LEU A 66 39.57 30.36 -15.57
C LEU A 66 39.03 28.96 -15.28
N LEU A 67 38.73 28.67 -14.01
CA LEU A 67 37.83 27.59 -13.65
C LEU A 67 36.48 27.92 -14.28
N SER A 68 36.23 27.31 -15.43
CA SER A 68 34.90 27.26 -16.04
C SER A 68 34.01 26.50 -15.05
N VAL A 69 33.35 27.25 -14.17
CA VAL A 69 32.18 26.76 -13.43
C VAL A 69 31.15 26.47 -14.52
N HIS A 70 31.08 25.22 -14.97
CA HIS A 70 29.90 24.71 -15.63
C HIS A 70 28.77 24.77 -14.60
N LYS A 71 28.15 25.94 -14.49
CA LYS A 71 26.78 26.06 -13.99
C LYS A 71 25.96 25.20 -14.96
N ARG A 72 25.74 23.93 -14.60
CA ARG A 72 24.59 23.23 -15.16
C ARG A 72 23.41 24.12 -14.80
N PRO A 73 22.68 24.68 -15.77
CA PRO A 73 21.44 25.35 -15.44
C PRO A 73 20.60 24.32 -14.70
N ILE A 74 20.10 24.69 -13.52
CA ILE A 74 18.94 24.01 -12.95
C ILE A 74 17.87 24.28 -14.00
N GLN A 75 17.64 23.30 -14.88
CA GLN A 75 16.43 23.28 -15.67
C GLN A 75 15.31 23.09 -14.66
N LEU A 76 14.69 24.21 -14.26
CA LEU A 76 13.33 24.19 -13.78
C LEU A 76 12.56 23.43 -14.87
N GLU A 77 12.12 22.21 -14.57
CA GLU A 77 11.19 21.49 -15.43
C GLU A 77 10.09 22.47 -15.83
N THR A 78 9.94 22.66 -17.12
CA THR A 78 9.12 23.74 -17.66
C THR A 78 7.67 23.55 -17.21
N ASP A 79 7.03 24.69 -16.94
CA ASP A 79 5.60 24.89 -16.63
C ASP A 79 4.65 24.05 -17.53
N ALA A 80 5.09 23.64 -18.73
CA ALA A 80 4.35 22.79 -19.67
C ALA A 80 4.11 21.34 -19.20
N SER A 81 4.92 20.80 -18.29
CA SER A 81 4.68 19.48 -17.68
C SER A 81 3.59 19.55 -16.62
N LEU A 82 3.62 20.59 -15.78
CA LEU A 82 2.63 20.85 -14.74
C LEU A 82 1.29 21.36 -15.32
N GLN A 83 1.31 22.17 -16.38
CA GLN A 83 0.09 22.61 -17.08
C GLN A 83 -0.67 21.46 -17.78
N ARG A 84 0.02 20.37 -18.16
CA ARG A 84 -0.66 19.15 -18.65
C ARG A 84 -1.42 18.43 -17.54
N VAL A 85 -0.93 18.50 -16.31
CA VAL A 85 -1.52 17.86 -15.14
C VAL A 85 -2.65 18.70 -14.54
N TYR A 86 -2.49 20.02 -14.51
CA TYR A 86 -3.46 20.96 -13.96
C TYR A 86 -4.19 21.70 -15.09
N PRO A 87 -5.35 21.23 -15.56
CA PRO A 87 -6.12 21.98 -16.55
C PRO A 87 -6.53 23.33 -15.96
N THR A 88 -6.13 24.44 -16.59
CA THR A 88 -6.53 25.80 -16.20
C THR A 88 -7.88 26.16 -16.84
N GLY A 89 -8.84 26.64 -16.04
CA GLY A 89 -9.98 27.45 -16.51
C GLY A 89 -11.33 26.74 -16.75
N GLU A 90 -12.36 27.58 -16.92
CA GLU A 90 -13.81 27.31 -16.98
C GLU A 90 -14.27 26.32 -18.08
N GLU A 91 -13.40 25.94 -19.03
CA GLU A 91 -13.71 24.92 -20.06
C GLU A 91 -13.96 23.51 -19.48
N SER A 92 -13.55 23.25 -18.23
CA SER A 92 -13.59 21.91 -17.65
C SER A 92 -14.97 21.44 -17.18
N GLN A 93 -15.86 22.33 -16.72
CA GLN A 93 -17.13 21.88 -16.10
C GLN A 93 -18.20 21.48 -17.12
N GLY A 94 -18.34 22.22 -18.22
CA GLY A 94 -19.31 21.92 -19.29
C GLY A 94 -18.97 20.68 -20.12
N ASN A 95 -17.69 20.26 -20.11
CA ASN A 95 -17.17 19.18 -20.94
C ASN A 95 -17.28 17.79 -20.27
N MET A 96 -17.25 17.69 -18.93
CA MET A 96 -17.32 16.40 -18.22
C MET A 96 -18.61 15.61 -18.47
N LEU A 97 -19.72 16.30 -18.74
CA LEU A 97 -21.04 15.70 -18.93
C LEU A 97 -21.31 15.23 -20.37
N ASN A 98 -20.52 15.70 -21.34
CA ASN A 98 -20.69 15.43 -22.77
C ASN A 98 -19.73 14.34 -23.28
N LEU A 99 -18.96 13.71 -22.38
CA LEU A 99 -18.10 12.60 -22.74
C LEU A 99 -18.94 11.35 -23.12
N PRO A 100 -18.44 10.51 -24.05
CA PRO A 100 -19.00 9.18 -24.25
C PRO A 100 -19.08 8.43 -22.92
N ARG A 101 -20.13 7.64 -22.72
CA ARG A 101 -20.33 6.86 -21.50
C ARG A 101 -19.86 5.42 -21.72
N GLU A 102 -19.13 4.91 -20.74
CA GLU A 102 -18.70 3.51 -20.69
C GLU A 102 -18.95 2.96 -19.29
N ASP A 103 -19.31 1.68 -19.18
CA ASP A 103 -19.33 0.97 -17.91
C ASP A 103 -17.95 0.32 -17.66
N ALA A 104 -17.44 0.46 -16.43
CA ALA A 104 -16.18 -0.14 -16.06
C ALA A 104 -16.25 -1.67 -16.07
N ILE A 105 -15.26 -2.31 -16.70
CA ILE A 105 -15.04 -3.75 -16.57
C ILE A 105 -14.33 -3.99 -15.23
N LEU A 106 -15.10 -4.35 -14.20
CA LEU A 106 -14.58 -4.69 -12.88
C LEU A 106 -14.16 -6.17 -12.84
N THR A 107 -13.03 -6.45 -12.18
CA THR A 107 -12.55 -7.84 -12.01
C THR A 107 -12.20 -8.12 -10.57
N THR A 108 -12.53 -9.33 -10.10
CA THR A 108 -12.11 -9.81 -8.79
C THR A 108 -10.70 -10.39 -8.86
N ALA A 109 -9.90 -10.12 -7.83
CA ALA A 109 -8.55 -10.67 -7.72
C ALA A 109 -8.55 -12.21 -7.86
N PRO A 110 -7.57 -12.80 -8.57
CA PRO A 110 -6.36 -12.17 -9.08
C PRO A 110 -6.46 -11.63 -10.51
N ASN A 111 -7.67 -11.49 -11.08
CA ASN A 111 -7.83 -11.04 -12.47
C ASN A 111 -7.68 -9.51 -12.58
N VAL A 112 -7.34 -9.05 -13.78
CA VAL A 112 -7.19 -7.63 -14.15
C VAL A 112 -8.08 -7.35 -15.37
N PRO A 113 -8.74 -6.18 -15.47
CA PRO A 113 -9.50 -5.81 -16.67
C PRO A 113 -8.58 -5.68 -17.89
N PRO A 114 -9.07 -5.83 -19.13
CA PRO A 114 -8.22 -5.70 -20.32
C PRO A 114 -7.59 -4.29 -20.43
N PRO A 115 -6.42 -4.15 -21.08
CA PRO A 115 -5.83 -2.84 -21.38
C PRO A 115 -6.75 -1.94 -22.18
N ILE A 116 -6.70 -0.63 -21.94
CA ILE A 116 -7.56 0.33 -22.64
C ILE A 116 -6.91 0.68 -23.98
N THR A 117 -7.66 0.49 -25.08
CA THR A 117 -7.19 0.77 -26.44
C THR A 117 -7.70 2.09 -27.00
N ARG A 118 -8.68 2.73 -26.35
CA ARG A 118 -9.20 4.03 -26.78
C ARG A 118 -8.21 5.16 -26.47
N THR A 119 -8.28 6.20 -27.30
CA THR A 119 -7.37 7.37 -27.26
C THR A 119 -8.06 8.65 -26.80
N HIS A 120 -9.28 8.56 -26.27
CA HIS A 120 -10.07 9.70 -25.82
C HIS A 120 -10.66 9.44 -24.43
N PRO A 121 -10.94 10.50 -23.63
CA PRO A 121 -11.54 10.36 -22.31
C PRO A 121 -13.04 10.02 -22.38
N VAL A 122 -13.52 9.32 -21.36
CA VAL A 122 -14.94 8.94 -21.22
C VAL A 122 -15.49 9.30 -19.83
N LEU A 123 -16.81 9.34 -19.71
CA LEU A 123 -17.50 9.25 -18.42
C LEU A 123 -17.62 7.76 -18.07
N LEU A 124 -16.72 7.26 -17.22
CA LEU A 124 -16.62 5.86 -16.86
C LEU A 124 -17.47 5.58 -15.61
N HIS A 125 -18.55 4.84 -15.75
CA HIS A 125 -19.41 4.47 -14.64
C HIS A 125 -18.79 3.29 -13.86
N VAL A 126 -18.61 3.49 -12.55
CA VAL A 126 -18.04 2.51 -11.62
C VAL A 126 -19.05 2.22 -10.52
N PRO A 127 -19.79 1.11 -10.59
CA PRO A 127 -20.69 0.70 -9.52
C PRO A 127 -19.94 -0.13 -8.47
N LEU A 128 -19.90 0.36 -7.24
CA LEU A 128 -19.39 -0.37 -6.08
C LEU A 128 -20.50 -0.62 -5.07
N THR A 129 -20.44 -1.77 -4.41
CA THR A 129 -21.30 -2.10 -3.28
C THR A 129 -20.46 -2.41 -2.05
N THR A 130 -20.95 -2.10 -0.85
CA THR A 130 -20.29 -2.49 0.39
C THR A 130 -21.12 -3.49 1.16
N SER A 131 -20.47 -4.47 1.78
CA SER A 131 -21.16 -5.47 2.60
C SER A 131 -20.21 -6.13 3.60
N THR A 132 -20.79 -6.72 4.64
CA THR A 132 -20.08 -7.58 5.59
C THR A 132 -20.25 -9.04 5.20
N LYS A 133 -19.15 -9.81 5.20
CA LYS A 133 -19.13 -11.24 4.87
C LYS A 133 -18.18 -12.01 5.78
N THR A 134 -18.68 -13.05 6.43
CA THR A 134 -17.85 -14.06 7.09
C THR A 134 -17.09 -14.88 6.05
N ARG A 135 -15.76 -14.84 6.10
CA ARG A 135 -14.87 -15.57 5.17
C ARG A 135 -13.81 -16.35 5.93
N GLN A 136 -13.29 -17.41 5.31
CA GLN A 136 -12.12 -18.12 5.83
C GLN A 136 -10.89 -17.20 5.72
N LEU A 137 -10.25 -16.88 6.85
CA LEU A 137 -9.06 -16.02 6.88
C LEU A 137 -7.79 -16.87 6.92
N THR A 138 -7.68 -17.75 7.91
CA THR A 138 -6.57 -18.70 8.07
C THR A 138 -7.07 -20.13 7.90
N SER A 139 -6.19 -21.13 7.95
CA SER A 139 -6.62 -22.54 8.04
C SER A 139 -7.48 -22.86 9.28
N GLN A 140 -7.45 -22.03 10.32
CA GLN A 140 -8.11 -22.28 11.60
C GLN A 140 -9.38 -21.43 11.79
N TYR A 141 -9.35 -20.17 11.37
CA TYR A 141 -10.37 -19.19 11.74
C TYR A 141 -11.02 -18.50 10.54
N LYS A 142 -12.32 -18.27 10.68
CA LYS A 142 -13.10 -17.33 9.87
C LYS A 142 -13.06 -15.94 10.48
N TYR A 143 -13.34 -14.94 9.66
CA TYR A 143 -13.32 -13.53 10.03
C TYR A 143 -14.43 -12.79 9.30
N ASP A 144 -15.05 -11.82 9.96
CA ASP A 144 -16.06 -10.95 9.35
C ASP A 144 -15.39 -9.82 8.59
N THR A 145 -15.26 -10.03 7.29
CA THR A 145 -14.67 -9.05 6.37
C THR A 145 -15.68 -7.98 5.97
N TRP A 146 -15.22 -6.74 5.89
CA TRP A 146 -15.95 -5.64 5.27
C TRP A 146 -15.39 -5.44 3.87
N THR A 147 -16.27 -5.39 2.87
CA THR A 147 -15.85 -5.61 1.48
C THR A 147 -16.34 -4.52 0.55
N PHE A 148 -15.61 -4.34 -0.55
CA PHE A 148 -16.17 -3.77 -1.79
C PHE A 148 -16.52 -4.93 -2.74
N ASN A 149 -17.74 -4.93 -3.26
CA ASN A 149 -18.32 -5.93 -4.17
C ASN A 149 -18.13 -7.37 -3.69
N ASP A 150 -18.41 -7.61 -2.40
CA ASP A 150 -18.34 -8.92 -1.76
C ASP A 150 -16.95 -9.57 -1.82
N SER A 151 -15.87 -8.82 -2.08
CA SER A 151 -14.51 -9.37 -2.21
C SER A 151 -13.47 -8.64 -1.37
N VAL A 152 -12.42 -9.37 -0.98
CA VAL A 152 -11.20 -8.81 -0.39
C VAL A 152 -10.00 -9.27 -1.24
N PRO A 153 -9.30 -8.36 -1.92
CA PRO A 153 -9.66 -6.96 -2.06
C PRO A 153 -10.95 -6.76 -2.84
N GLY A 154 -11.43 -5.52 -2.82
CA GLY A 154 -12.38 -4.99 -3.80
C GLY A 154 -11.89 -5.12 -5.24
N PRO A 155 -12.80 -4.90 -6.20
CA PRO A 155 -12.53 -5.10 -7.62
C PRO A 155 -11.39 -4.22 -8.12
N PHE A 156 -10.62 -4.74 -9.07
CA PHE A 156 -9.65 -3.93 -9.80
C PHE A 156 -10.40 -2.99 -10.75
N ILE A 157 -10.06 -1.70 -10.70
CA ILE A 157 -10.59 -0.68 -11.60
C ILE A 157 -9.47 -0.32 -12.60
N ARG A 158 -9.78 -0.30 -13.90
CA ARG A 158 -8.86 0.18 -14.94
C ARG A 158 -9.50 1.37 -15.64
N ALA A 159 -8.79 2.49 -15.66
CA ALA A 159 -9.21 3.74 -16.27
C ALA A 159 -8.02 4.40 -16.97
N ARG A 160 -8.26 5.51 -17.66
CA ARG A 160 -7.23 6.27 -18.38
C ARG A 160 -7.18 7.71 -17.85
N VAL A 161 -6.01 8.33 -17.88
CA VAL A 161 -5.89 9.78 -17.65
C VAL A 161 -6.86 10.53 -18.56
N GLY A 162 -7.53 11.54 -17.98
CA GLY A 162 -8.55 12.34 -18.64
C GLY A 162 -9.97 11.80 -18.45
N ASP A 163 -10.16 10.52 -18.11
CA ASP A 163 -11.48 9.98 -17.80
C ASP A 163 -12.12 10.69 -16.61
N VAL A 164 -13.44 10.73 -16.60
CA VAL A 164 -14.23 11.11 -15.44
C VAL A 164 -14.87 9.85 -14.88
N ILE A 165 -14.43 9.42 -13.71
CA ILE A 165 -15.07 8.32 -12.98
C ILE A 165 -16.39 8.84 -12.42
N GLU A 166 -17.51 8.25 -12.82
CA GLU A 166 -18.79 8.36 -12.13
C GLU A 166 -18.94 7.17 -11.19
N LEU A 167 -18.54 7.37 -9.93
CA LEU A 167 -18.60 6.33 -8.92
C LEU A 167 -19.98 6.34 -8.26
N SER A 168 -20.65 5.20 -8.25
CA SER A 168 -21.85 4.95 -7.43
C SER A 168 -21.51 3.94 -6.34
N LEU A 169 -21.61 4.34 -5.08
CA LEU A 169 -21.37 3.48 -3.92
C LEU A 169 -22.70 3.21 -3.23
N THR A 170 -23.14 1.95 -3.22
CA THR A 170 -24.33 1.51 -2.49
C THR A 170 -23.92 0.70 -1.26
N ASN A 171 -24.37 1.12 -0.08
CA ASN A 171 -24.03 0.43 1.16
C ASN A 171 -25.07 -0.61 1.55
N HIS A 172 -24.68 -1.88 1.57
CA HIS A 172 -25.51 -3.01 2.01
C HIS A 172 -25.03 -3.60 3.35
N ASP A 173 -24.20 -2.89 4.11
CA ASP A 173 -23.79 -3.33 5.45
C ASP A 173 -24.93 -3.19 6.45
N ARG A 174 -25.57 -4.33 6.75
CA ARG A 174 -26.70 -4.44 7.68
C ARG A 174 -26.32 -4.29 9.15
N THR A 175 -25.03 -4.16 9.45
CA THR A 175 -24.57 -3.85 10.81
C THR A 175 -24.67 -2.35 11.13
N GLY A 176 -25.00 -1.53 10.12
CA GLY A 176 -25.25 -0.11 10.28
C GLY A 176 -23.98 0.76 10.23
N ASN A 177 -22.83 0.22 9.82
CA ASN A 177 -21.64 1.04 9.63
C ASN A 177 -21.77 1.88 8.34
N PRO A 178 -21.47 3.19 8.40
CA PRO A 178 -21.32 3.97 7.19
C PRO A 178 -20.05 3.54 6.45
N HIS A 179 -20.12 3.56 5.13
CA HIS A 179 -18.98 3.27 4.27
C HIS A 179 -18.81 4.38 3.23
N ASN A 180 -17.56 4.61 2.83
CA ASN A 180 -17.20 5.58 1.81
C ASN A 180 -15.97 5.09 1.05
N ILE A 181 -15.44 5.93 0.16
CA ILE A 181 -14.20 5.61 -0.56
C ILE A 181 -13.25 6.81 -0.56
N ASP A 182 -12.03 6.57 -0.10
CA ASP A 182 -10.86 7.38 -0.39
C ASP A 182 -10.07 6.65 -1.47
N CYS A 183 -9.95 7.26 -2.65
CA CYS A 183 -9.20 6.72 -3.77
C CYS A 183 -8.00 7.62 -4.03
N HIS A 184 -6.79 7.06 -3.94
CA HIS A 184 -5.56 7.84 -4.08
C HIS A 184 -5.33 8.38 -5.49
N ALA A 185 -6.08 7.89 -6.49
CA ALA A 185 -6.12 8.47 -7.83
C ALA A 185 -6.99 9.74 -7.93
N PHE A 186 -7.86 10.01 -6.95
CA PHE A 186 -8.78 11.14 -6.99
C PHE A 186 -8.13 12.38 -6.38
N THR A 187 -8.16 13.49 -7.12
CA THR A 187 -7.69 14.79 -6.63
C THR A 187 -8.84 15.56 -6.00
N GLY A 188 -8.86 15.62 -4.67
CA GLY A 188 -9.87 16.35 -3.90
C GLY A 188 -9.84 15.98 -2.42
N PRO A 189 -10.55 16.71 -1.54
CA PRO A 189 -10.58 16.42 -0.11
C PRO A 189 -10.99 14.97 0.19
N GLY A 190 -10.16 14.27 0.97
CA GLY A 190 -10.39 12.89 1.42
C GLY A 190 -10.49 11.86 0.28
N GLY A 191 -9.94 12.15 -0.91
CA GLY A 191 -9.98 11.24 -2.06
C GLY A 191 -11.38 10.78 -2.47
N GLY A 192 -12.40 11.59 -2.19
CA GLY A 192 -13.81 11.27 -2.46
C GLY A 192 -14.63 10.87 -1.24
N ALA A 193 -14.02 10.62 -0.07
CA ALA A 193 -14.69 10.05 1.09
C ALA A 193 -15.87 10.90 1.59
N ALA A 194 -15.68 12.22 1.63
CA ALA A 194 -16.69 13.15 2.14
C ALA A 194 -17.98 13.19 1.30
N VAL A 195 -17.89 12.89 -0.01
CA VAL A 195 -19.03 12.92 -0.95
C VAL A 195 -19.57 11.54 -1.28
N THR A 196 -18.92 10.48 -0.77
CA THR A 196 -19.31 9.08 -1.00
C THR A 196 -19.72 8.36 0.28
N THR A 197 -19.80 9.06 1.42
CA THR A 197 -20.27 8.47 2.68
C THR A 197 -21.75 8.09 2.59
N ALA A 198 -21.99 6.79 2.53
CA ALA A 198 -23.29 6.15 2.41
C ALA A 198 -23.63 5.42 3.72
N GLU A 199 -24.78 5.76 4.29
CA GLU A 199 -25.41 5.00 5.37
C GLU A 199 -25.99 3.67 4.84
N GLU A 200 -26.46 2.80 5.73
CA GLU A 200 -27.14 1.55 5.35
C GLU A 200 -28.27 1.79 4.33
N ASP A 201 -28.28 0.99 3.25
CA ASP A 201 -29.17 1.06 2.09
C ASP A 201 -29.15 2.39 1.30
N GLU A 202 -28.21 3.28 1.60
CA GLU A 202 -27.99 4.51 0.84
C GLU A 202 -27.10 4.27 -0.39
N THR A 203 -27.36 5.02 -1.45
CA THR A 203 -26.44 5.15 -2.60
C THR A 203 -25.94 6.58 -2.71
N LYS A 204 -24.62 6.75 -2.79
CA LYS A 204 -23.98 8.03 -3.11
C LYS A 204 -23.31 7.95 -4.48
N THR A 205 -23.48 8.99 -5.27
CA THR A 205 -22.82 9.12 -6.58
C THR A 205 -22.00 10.39 -6.64
N ALA A 206 -20.74 10.28 -7.07
CA ALA A 206 -19.83 11.41 -7.24
C ALA A 206 -18.97 11.22 -8.49
N ARG A 207 -18.43 12.33 -9.02
CA ARG A 207 -17.61 12.32 -10.22
C ARG A 207 -16.20 12.85 -9.95
N PHE A 208 -15.20 12.15 -10.50
CA PHE A 208 -13.80 12.45 -10.29
C PHE A 208 -13.04 12.38 -11.60
N LYS A 209 -12.45 13.50 -12.04
CA LYS A 209 -11.56 13.51 -13.21
C LYS A 209 -10.20 12.94 -12.82
N LEU A 210 -9.70 11.98 -13.59
CA LEU A 210 -8.39 11.37 -13.37
C LEU A 210 -7.30 12.23 -14.00
N LEU A 211 -6.41 12.77 -13.16
CA LEU A 211 -5.37 13.70 -13.57
C LEU A 211 -3.99 13.04 -13.69
N TYR A 212 -3.73 12.00 -12.90
CA TYR A 212 -2.41 11.39 -12.77
C TYR A 212 -2.45 9.91 -13.16
N PRO A 213 -1.53 9.45 -14.02
CA PRO A 213 -1.38 8.02 -14.29
C PRO A 213 -0.66 7.32 -13.14
N GLY A 214 -0.92 6.03 -12.98
CA GLY A 214 -0.29 5.21 -11.95
C GLY A 214 -1.17 4.08 -11.44
N LEU A 215 -0.61 3.27 -10.56
CA LEU A 215 -1.34 2.28 -9.77
C LEU A 215 -1.57 2.83 -8.36
N PHE A 216 -2.82 2.96 -7.98
CA PHE A 216 -3.23 3.59 -6.73
C PHE A 216 -4.09 2.64 -5.89
N VAL A 217 -3.98 2.76 -4.58
CA VAL A 217 -4.92 2.13 -3.64
C VAL A 217 -6.20 2.97 -3.59
N TYR A 218 -7.32 2.30 -3.45
CA TYR A 218 -8.53 2.90 -2.88
C TYR A 218 -8.94 2.10 -1.65
N HIS A 219 -9.52 2.77 -0.66
CA HIS A 219 -9.98 2.12 0.57
C HIS A 219 -11.13 2.90 1.21
N CYS A 220 -11.83 2.28 2.17
CA CYS A 220 -12.79 3.01 2.97
C CYS A 220 -12.06 3.95 3.96
N ALA A 221 -12.64 5.13 4.17
CA ALA A 221 -12.16 6.15 5.09
C ALA A 221 -13.30 6.67 6.01
N ALA A 222 -14.34 5.87 6.23
CA ALA A 222 -15.30 6.11 7.29
C ALA A 222 -14.63 5.90 8.66
N ALA A 223 -15.07 6.64 9.68
CA ALA A 223 -14.47 6.56 11.00
C ALA A 223 -14.98 5.32 11.78
N PRO A 224 -14.09 4.55 12.45
CA PRO A 224 -12.64 4.70 12.52
C PRO A 224 -11.90 4.08 11.32
N VAL A 225 -11.25 4.91 10.50
CA VAL A 225 -10.55 4.53 9.25
C VAL A 225 -9.74 3.24 9.34
N PRO A 226 -8.82 3.06 10.32
CA PRO A 226 -7.98 1.87 10.36
C PRO A 226 -8.76 0.56 10.50
N VAL A 227 -9.94 0.59 11.13
CA VAL A 227 -10.77 -0.61 11.30
C VAL A 227 -11.40 -1.05 9.97
N HIS A 228 -11.88 -0.09 9.18
CA HIS A 228 -12.42 -0.40 7.85
C HIS A 228 -11.37 -1.00 6.92
N ILE A 229 -10.15 -0.44 6.94
CA ILE A 229 -9.02 -0.97 6.16
C ILE A 229 -8.66 -2.37 6.67
N ALA A 230 -8.44 -2.54 7.97
CA ALA A 230 -8.07 -3.82 8.57
C ALA A 230 -9.11 -4.94 8.32
N ASN A 231 -10.39 -4.59 8.18
CA ASN A 231 -11.45 -5.55 7.89
C ASN A 231 -11.59 -5.93 6.42
N GLY A 232 -10.82 -5.32 5.50
CA GLY A 232 -10.77 -5.74 4.10
C GLY A 232 -11.24 -4.71 3.07
N MET A 233 -11.59 -3.49 3.47
CA MET A 233 -12.15 -2.48 2.56
C MET A 233 -11.06 -1.72 1.80
N TYR A 234 -10.44 -2.39 0.83
CA TYR A 234 -9.41 -1.82 -0.03
C TYR A 234 -9.40 -2.49 -1.41
N GLY A 235 -8.83 -1.81 -2.40
CA GLY A 235 -8.52 -2.38 -3.70
C GLY A 235 -7.57 -1.50 -4.51
N LEU A 236 -7.39 -1.82 -5.79
CA LEU A 236 -6.51 -1.09 -6.70
C LEU A 236 -7.25 -0.48 -7.88
N ILE A 237 -6.82 0.72 -8.25
CA ILE A 237 -7.14 1.36 -9.53
C ILE A 237 -5.84 1.60 -10.31
N TYR A 238 -5.81 1.14 -11.57
CA TYR A 238 -4.79 1.54 -12.52
C TYR A 238 -5.31 2.63 -13.44
N VAL A 239 -4.61 3.77 -13.45
CA VAL A 239 -4.86 4.88 -14.35
C VAL A 239 -3.78 4.86 -15.43
N GLN A 240 -4.17 4.37 -16.61
CA GLN A 240 -3.34 4.29 -17.80
C GLN A 240 -2.94 5.69 -18.29
N PRO A 241 -1.65 5.94 -18.60
CA PRO A 241 -1.20 7.17 -19.24
C PRO A 241 -1.95 7.52 -20.52
N GLU A 242 -1.98 8.80 -20.89
CA GLU A 242 -2.58 9.20 -22.16
C GLU A 242 -1.82 8.62 -23.35
N ASP A 243 -0.49 8.68 -23.27
CA ASP A 243 0.48 8.17 -24.24
C ASP A 243 1.55 7.37 -23.50
N GLY A 244 2.11 6.35 -24.16
CA GLY A 244 3.23 5.58 -23.61
C GLY A 244 2.84 4.74 -22.38
N ASP A 245 1.79 3.93 -22.50
CA ASP A 245 1.40 2.96 -21.47
C ASP A 245 2.49 1.90 -21.23
N LEU A 246 2.32 1.15 -20.15
CA LEU A 246 3.14 0.01 -19.79
C LEU A 246 3.31 -0.96 -20.97
N PRO A 247 4.49 -1.62 -21.09
CA PRO A 247 4.73 -2.56 -22.18
C PRO A 247 3.72 -3.71 -22.14
N ALA A 248 3.40 -4.27 -23.31
CA ALA A 248 2.52 -5.42 -23.41
C ALA A 248 3.13 -6.65 -22.72
N VAL A 249 2.28 -7.42 -22.04
CA VAL A 249 2.63 -8.68 -21.39
C VAL A 249 1.63 -9.77 -21.74
N ASP A 250 2.04 -11.02 -21.61
CA ASP A 250 1.17 -12.17 -21.91
C ASP A 250 0.12 -12.41 -20.82
N ARG A 251 0.43 -12.06 -19.55
CA ARG A 251 -0.47 -12.20 -18.40
C ARG A 251 -0.36 -11.04 -17.43
N GLU A 252 -1.50 -10.65 -16.86
CA GLU A 252 -1.60 -9.66 -15.81
C GLU A 252 -2.31 -10.27 -14.58
N TYR A 253 -1.79 -9.95 -13.39
CA TYR A 253 -2.36 -10.39 -12.11
C TYR A 253 -2.54 -9.24 -11.13
N TYR A 254 -3.62 -9.32 -10.36
CA TYR A 254 -3.96 -8.43 -9.27
C TYR A 254 -3.66 -9.10 -7.93
N VAL A 255 -2.70 -8.56 -7.19
CA VAL A 255 -2.33 -9.05 -5.86
C VAL A 255 -2.28 -7.87 -4.91
N ILE A 256 -2.96 -7.97 -3.77
CA ILE A 256 -2.79 -7.01 -2.67
C ILE A 256 -2.36 -7.76 -1.42
N GLN A 257 -1.40 -7.20 -0.69
CA GLN A 257 -1.08 -7.62 0.66
C GLN A 257 -1.90 -6.82 1.66
N SER A 258 -2.30 -7.49 2.74
CA SER A 258 -2.95 -6.86 3.89
C SER A 258 -2.67 -7.61 5.18
N GLU A 259 -2.84 -6.90 6.30
CA GLU A 259 -2.81 -7.50 7.63
C GLU A 259 -4.22 -7.59 8.23
N PHE A 260 -4.45 -8.67 8.98
CA PHE A 260 -5.63 -8.84 9.81
C PHE A 260 -5.22 -9.02 11.28
N TYR A 261 -6.01 -8.40 12.15
CA TYR A 261 -5.77 -8.35 13.59
C TYR A 261 -7.00 -8.93 14.27
N HIS A 262 -6.85 -10.03 14.99
CA HIS A 262 -7.97 -10.64 15.66
C HIS A 262 -7.67 -10.98 17.11
N GLU A 263 -8.70 -10.92 17.95
CA GLU A 263 -8.65 -11.39 19.32
C GLU A 263 -8.55 -12.93 19.35
N PRO A 264 -8.09 -13.54 20.45
CA PRO A 264 -8.24 -14.99 20.63
C PRO A 264 -9.70 -15.42 20.42
N PRO A 265 -9.97 -16.62 19.89
CA PRO A 265 -11.33 -17.10 19.71
C PRO A 265 -12.06 -17.15 21.04
N GLU A 266 -13.32 -16.69 21.05
CA GLU A 266 -14.18 -16.82 22.22
C GLU A 266 -14.47 -18.29 22.53
N ILE A 267 -14.77 -18.61 23.78
CA ILE A 267 -15.21 -19.96 24.18
C ILE A 267 -16.73 -20.00 24.13
N GLU A 268 -17.27 -20.85 23.27
CA GLU A 268 -18.70 -21.07 23.11
C GLU A 268 -19.28 -21.82 24.33
N ASP A 269 -20.62 -21.84 24.45
CA ASP A 269 -21.33 -22.51 25.56
C ASP A 269 -21.00 -24.01 25.69
N ASP A 270 -20.56 -24.65 24.61
CA ASP A 270 -20.15 -26.06 24.58
C ASP A 270 -18.68 -26.28 25.03
N GLY A 271 -17.99 -25.22 25.44
CA GLY A 271 -16.61 -25.21 25.90
C GLY A 271 -15.56 -25.23 24.78
N ARG A 272 -15.97 -25.14 23.51
CA ARG A 272 -15.05 -25.12 22.36
C ARG A 272 -14.71 -23.69 21.93
N PRO A 273 -13.49 -23.44 21.42
CA PRO A 273 -13.17 -22.17 20.78
C PRO A 273 -14.04 -21.94 19.53
N SER A 274 -14.50 -20.70 19.35
CA SER A 274 -15.25 -20.30 18.17
C SER A 274 -14.42 -20.48 16.90
N SER A 275 -15.10 -20.86 15.82
CA SER A 275 -14.48 -20.93 14.49
C SER A 275 -14.34 -19.57 13.83
N THR A 276 -14.93 -18.52 14.40
CA THR A 276 -14.86 -17.14 13.92
C THR A 276 -14.14 -16.30 14.97
N VAL A 277 -13.23 -15.43 14.53
CA VAL A 277 -12.50 -14.50 15.39
C VAL A 277 -12.85 -13.06 15.04
N GLU A 278 -12.85 -12.20 16.04
CA GLU A 278 -13.23 -10.79 15.92
C GLU A 278 -12.02 -9.85 15.86
N PHE A 279 -12.21 -8.65 15.32
CA PHE A 279 -11.16 -7.64 15.19
C PHE A 279 -10.52 -7.26 16.54
N SER A 280 -9.18 -7.19 16.59
CA SER A 280 -8.43 -6.69 17.75
C SER A 280 -7.87 -5.29 17.50
N TYR A 281 -8.54 -4.26 18.02
CA TYR A 281 -8.02 -2.89 18.00
C TYR A 281 -6.68 -2.75 18.75
N PRO A 282 -6.48 -3.35 19.94
CA PRO A 282 -5.20 -3.27 20.64
C PRO A 282 -4.03 -3.91 19.87
N ALA A 283 -4.24 -5.07 19.21
CA ALA A 283 -3.20 -5.69 18.39
C ALA A 283 -2.89 -4.85 17.15
N ALA A 284 -3.92 -4.27 16.50
CA ALA A 284 -3.75 -3.35 15.39
C ALA A 284 -2.93 -2.12 15.78
N LEU A 285 -3.18 -1.52 16.94
CA LEU A 285 -2.44 -0.36 17.44
C LEU A 285 -0.97 -0.68 17.77
N ARG A 286 -0.66 -1.93 18.12
CA ARG A 286 0.72 -2.40 18.35
C ARG A 286 1.41 -2.91 17.08
N GLU A 287 0.71 -2.90 15.94
CA GLU A 287 1.19 -3.47 14.67
C GLU A 287 1.56 -4.96 14.80
N GLU A 288 0.81 -5.71 15.61
CA GLU A 288 0.99 -7.13 15.87
C GLU A 288 -0.09 -7.95 15.14
N PRO A 289 0.01 -8.17 13.82
CA PRO A 289 -1.06 -8.84 13.09
C PRO A 289 -1.10 -10.33 13.40
N SER A 290 -2.31 -10.87 13.45
CA SER A 290 -2.55 -12.31 13.58
C SER A 290 -2.35 -13.01 12.23
N ALA A 291 -2.68 -12.34 11.13
CA ALA A 291 -2.44 -12.82 9.77
C ALA A 291 -1.91 -11.70 8.87
N VAL A 292 -1.04 -12.06 7.93
CA VAL A 292 -0.58 -11.21 6.83
C VAL A 292 -0.77 -12.02 5.57
N VAL A 293 -1.61 -11.58 4.65
CA VAL A 293 -2.10 -12.43 3.56
C VAL A 293 -2.09 -11.71 2.23
N PHE A 294 -2.07 -12.48 1.14
CA PHE A 294 -2.40 -11.96 -0.18
C PHE A 294 -3.88 -12.22 -0.47
N ASN A 295 -4.56 -11.23 -1.04
CA ASN A 295 -5.96 -11.36 -1.49
C ASN A 295 -6.92 -11.91 -0.42
N GLY A 296 -6.77 -11.42 0.82
CA GLY A 296 -7.75 -11.56 1.89
C GLY A 296 -7.74 -12.87 2.69
N SER A 297 -6.96 -13.89 2.32
CA SER A 297 -6.84 -15.13 3.13
C SER A 297 -5.54 -15.88 2.87
N GLU A 298 -5.10 -16.71 3.82
CA GLU A 298 -3.91 -17.57 3.68
C GLU A 298 -3.98 -18.50 2.46
N SER A 299 -5.19 -18.87 2.02
CA SER A 299 -5.40 -19.83 0.95
C SER A 299 -5.52 -19.20 -0.44
N ALA A 300 -5.68 -17.87 -0.53
CA ALA A 300 -6.21 -17.19 -1.71
C ALA A 300 -5.41 -17.44 -3.00
N LEU A 301 -4.09 -17.53 -2.89
CA LEU A 301 -3.16 -17.71 -4.02
C LEU A 301 -2.32 -18.98 -3.90
N THR A 302 -2.74 -19.96 -3.10
CA THR A 302 -1.93 -21.15 -2.79
C THR A 302 -2.32 -22.36 -3.63
N ARG A 303 -2.31 -23.57 -3.07
CA ARG A 303 -2.42 -24.84 -3.81
C ARG A 303 -3.71 -24.96 -4.62
N ASP A 304 -4.81 -24.45 -4.07
CA ASP A 304 -6.14 -24.58 -4.71
C ASP A 304 -6.34 -23.56 -5.84
N ARG A 305 -5.68 -22.40 -5.75
CA ARG A 305 -5.87 -21.25 -6.65
C ARG A 305 -4.54 -20.55 -6.98
N PRO A 306 -3.53 -21.26 -7.49
CA PRO A 306 -2.27 -20.64 -7.86
C PRO A 306 -2.46 -19.77 -9.10
N LEU A 307 -1.63 -18.73 -9.21
CA LEU A 307 -1.41 -18.02 -10.48
C LEU A 307 -0.78 -19.00 -11.49
N LYS A 308 -0.96 -18.76 -12.79
CA LYS A 308 -0.57 -19.72 -13.83
C LYS A 308 0.10 -19.04 -15.02
N ALA A 309 1.27 -19.52 -15.42
CA ALA A 309 1.92 -19.08 -16.64
C ALA A 309 2.57 -20.25 -17.38
N ARG A 310 3.21 -19.94 -18.51
CA ARG A 310 4.01 -20.87 -19.30
C ARG A 310 5.41 -20.31 -19.50
N THR A 311 6.37 -21.20 -19.67
CA THR A 311 7.72 -20.81 -20.09
C THR A 311 7.64 -20.03 -21.40
N GLY A 312 8.32 -18.89 -21.47
CA GLY A 312 8.28 -17.94 -22.58
C GLY A 312 7.33 -16.77 -22.35
N GLU A 313 6.35 -16.87 -21.44
CA GLU A 313 5.41 -15.78 -21.18
C GLU A 313 6.04 -14.68 -20.29
N SER A 314 5.69 -13.41 -20.55
CA SER A 314 5.86 -12.31 -19.60
C SER A 314 4.64 -12.19 -18.69
N VAL A 315 4.88 -11.95 -17.40
CA VAL A 315 3.86 -11.84 -16.36
C VAL A 315 4.00 -10.51 -15.66
N ARG A 316 2.95 -9.71 -15.62
CA ARG A 316 2.85 -8.50 -14.80
C ARG A 316 2.04 -8.78 -13.55
N ILE A 317 2.50 -8.28 -12.42
CA ILE A 317 1.74 -8.26 -11.16
C ILE A 317 1.55 -6.80 -10.76
N PHE A 318 0.28 -6.37 -10.71
CA PHE A 318 -0.14 -5.14 -10.04
C PHE A 318 -0.23 -5.46 -8.55
N PHE A 319 0.81 -5.08 -7.82
CA PHE A 319 0.98 -5.40 -6.42
C PHE A 319 0.63 -4.20 -5.54
N GLY A 320 -0.42 -4.31 -4.74
CA GLY A 320 -0.77 -3.33 -3.71
C GLY A 320 -0.32 -3.77 -2.33
N ASN A 321 -0.13 -2.82 -1.43
CA ASN A 321 -0.07 -3.07 -0.01
C ASN A 321 -1.11 -2.19 0.69
N ALA A 322 -2.24 -2.79 1.05
CA ALA A 322 -3.31 -2.07 1.75
C ALA A 322 -2.90 -1.68 3.18
N GLY A 323 -1.94 -2.40 3.79
CA GLY A 323 -1.62 -2.27 5.20
C GLY A 323 -2.67 -2.95 6.09
N PRO A 324 -3.11 -2.32 7.19
CA PRO A 324 -3.00 -0.88 7.47
C PRO A 324 -1.61 -0.40 7.91
N ASN A 325 -0.71 -1.25 8.40
CA ASN A 325 0.49 -0.80 9.13
C ASN A 325 1.82 -1.22 8.46
N LEU A 326 1.95 -2.44 7.96
CA LEU A 326 3.25 -3.01 7.63
C LEU A 326 3.68 -2.65 6.21
N THR A 327 4.97 -2.39 6.03
CA THR A 327 5.61 -2.30 4.70
C THR A 327 5.94 -3.71 4.20
N SER A 328 5.53 -4.05 2.97
CA SER A 328 5.86 -5.32 2.32
C SER A 328 7.24 -5.29 1.68
N SER A 329 8.03 -6.35 1.87
CA SER A 329 9.25 -6.60 1.09
C SER A 329 8.95 -7.62 -0.01
N PHE A 330 8.18 -7.23 -1.03
CA PHE A 330 7.64 -8.15 -2.02
C PHE A 330 8.73 -8.81 -2.86
N HIS A 331 8.69 -10.13 -2.94
CA HIS A 331 9.65 -10.96 -3.65
C HIS A 331 8.95 -12.17 -4.30
N VAL A 332 9.49 -12.64 -5.43
CA VAL A 332 9.08 -13.89 -6.08
C VAL A 332 10.28 -14.83 -6.12
N ILE A 333 10.24 -15.86 -5.27
CA ILE A 333 11.32 -16.83 -5.12
C ILE A 333 11.53 -17.58 -6.44
N GLY A 334 12.80 -17.68 -6.85
CA GLY A 334 13.21 -18.33 -8.09
C GLY A 334 13.17 -17.41 -9.32
N SER A 335 12.70 -16.17 -9.20
CA SER A 335 12.67 -15.19 -10.29
C SER A 335 13.30 -13.86 -9.91
N HIS A 336 13.49 -13.01 -10.92
CA HIS A 336 13.84 -11.60 -10.77
C HIS A 336 12.77 -10.75 -11.45
N PHE A 337 12.57 -9.53 -10.95
CA PHE A 337 11.74 -8.54 -11.61
C PHE A 337 12.52 -7.91 -12.75
N HIS A 338 12.10 -8.19 -13.98
CA HIS A 338 12.69 -7.63 -15.18
C HIS A 338 12.50 -6.12 -15.22
N GLU A 339 11.28 -5.65 -14.91
CA GLU A 339 10.95 -4.24 -14.72
C GLU A 339 10.16 -4.06 -13.42
N VAL A 340 10.42 -2.96 -12.72
CA VAL A 340 9.74 -2.55 -11.48
C VAL A 340 9.39 -1.07 -11.57
N PHE A 341 8.10 -0.80 -11.61
CA PHE A 341 7.51 0.52 -11.46
C PHE A 341 7.28 0.74 -9.97
N ARG A 342 8.23 1.42 -9.32
CA ARG A 342 8.22 1.66 -7.88
C ARG A 342 7.12 2.64 -7.52
N ASP A 343 6.58 2.47 -6.31
CA ASP A 343 5.60 3.39 -5.71
C ASP A 343 4.35 3.64 -6.58
N GLY A 344 4.03 2.70 -7.49
CA GLY A 344 2.91 2.78 -8.43
C GLY A 344 3.10 3.76 -9.58
N GLY A 345 4.25 4.44 -9.66
CA GLY A 345 4.54 5.44 -10.70
C GLY A 345 4.91 4.79 -12.03
N VAL A 346 4.24 5.21 -13.11
CA VAL A 346 4.40 4.62 -14.46
C VAL A 346 4.94 5.58 -15.52
N VAL A 347 5.25 6.82 -15.14
CA VAL A 347 5.78 7.84 -16.06
C VAL A 347 7.30 7.73 -16.18
N ASP A 348 7.97 7.51 -15.05
CA ASP A 348 9.42 7.35 -15.04
C ASP A 348 9.84 5.97 -15.56
N PRO A 349 11.04 5.85 -16.17
CA PRO A 349 11.58 4.56 -16.56
C PRO A 349 11.62 3.57 -15.39
N PRO A 350 11.22 2.30 -15.59
CA PRO A 350 11.21 1.34 -14.49
C PRO A 350 12.63 0.99 -14.05
N ALA A 351 12.78 0.66 -12.77
CA ALA A 351 13.97 -0.03 -12.31
C ALA A 351 14.01 -1.44 -12.92
N ARG A 352 15.21 -1.98 -13.15
CA ARG A 352 15.37 -3.27 -13.86
C ARG A 352 16.20 -4.26 -13.06
N LEU A 353 15.89 -5.54 -13.24
CA LEU A 353 16.64 -6.68 -12.71
C LEU A 353 16.75 -6.67 -11.17
N LEU A 354 15.66 -6.30 -10.49
CA LEU A 354 15.60 -6.30 -9.03
C LEU A 354 15.13 -7.66 -8.51
N SER A 355 15.62 -8.07 -7.33
CA SER A 355 15.10 -9.26 -6.65
C SER A 355 13.86 -8.96 -5.82
N THR A 356 13.82 -7.79 -5.17
CA THR A 356 12.83 -7.45 -4.13
C THR A 356 12.45 -5.98 -4.27
N VAL A 357 11.20 -5.64 -4.00
CA VAL A 357 10.70 -4.26 -3.96
C VAL A 357 10.03 -3.98 -2.62
N SER A 358 10.33 -2.82 -2.02
CA SER A 358 9.65 -2.35 -0.82
C SER A 358 8.36 -1.64 -1.22
N VAL A 359 7.23 -1.99 -0.61
CA VAL A 359 5.92 -1.40 -0.90
C VAL A 359 5.28 -0.91 0.40
N PRO A 360 5.18 0.41 0.64
CA PRO A 360 4.64 0.96 1.89
C PRO A 360 3.14 0.65 2.05
N PRO A 361 2.60 0.68 3.29
CA PRO A 361 1.15 0.60 3.49
C PRO A 361 0.45 1.76 2.79
N GLY A 362 -0.69 1.49 2.15
CA GLY A 362 -1.39 2.43 1.28
C GLY A 362 -0.69 2.67 -0.06
N GLY A 363 0.41 1.97 -0.36
CA GLY A 363 1.17 2.08 -1.59
C GLY A 363 0.99 0.91 -2.54
N ALA A 364 1.64 0.98 -3.69
CA ALA A 364 1.64 -0.07 -4.69
C ALA A 364 2.96 -0.13 -5.46
N ALA A 365 3.15 -1.20 -6.24
CA ALA A 365 4.21 -1.35 -7.23
C ALA A 365 3.69 -2.22 -8.39
N ILE A 366 4.28 -2.05 -9.57
CA ILE A 366 4.04 -2.95 -10.71
C ILE A 366 5.33 -3.67 -11.01
N VAL A 367 5.28 -5.00 -11.09
CA VAL A 367 6.46 -5.80 -11.41
C VAL A 367 6.20 -6.69 -12.61
N ASP A 368 7.17 -6.72 -13.52
CA ASP A 368 7.16 -7.58 -14.69
C ASP A 368 8.20 -8.68 -14.53
N LEU A 369 7.81 -9.91 -14.82
CA LEU A 369 8.66 -11.09 -14.77
C LEU A 369 8.69 -11.78 -16.13
N LYS A 370 9.78 -12.48 -16.43
CA LYS A 370 9.90 -13.35 -17.61
C LYS A 370 10.05 -14.80 -17.17
N MET A 371 9.07 -15.64 -17.52
CA MET A 371 9.05 -17.03 -17.09
C MET A 371 9.94 -17.88 -18.00
N ILE A 372 11.11 -18.29 -17.53
CA ILE A 372 12.11 -18.97 -18.37
C ILE A 372 12.33 -20.44 -18.03
N VAL A 373 12.04 -20.85 -16.79
CA VAL A 373 12.17 -22.23 -16.29
C VAL A 373 10.78 -22.67 -15.79
N PRO A 374 10.32 -23.91 -16.07
CA PRO A 374 9.06 -24.38 -15.51
C PRO A 374 9.20 -24.72 -14.03
N GLY A 375 8.12 -24.58 -13.26
CA GLY A 375 8.10 -24.85 -11.82
C GLY A 375 7.11 -23.99 -11.06
N THR A 376 7.10 -24.12 -9.74
CA THR A 376 6.33 -23.26 -8.84
C THR A 376 7.22 -22.15 -8.31
N TYR A 377 6.82 -20.91 -8.59
CA TYR A 377 7.44 -19.69 -8.09
C TYR A 377 6.63 -19.15 -6.94
N THR A 378 7.28 -18.74 -5.85
CA THR A 378 6.57 -18.41 -4.61
C THR A 378 6.64 -16.92 -4.32
N LEU A 379 5.49 -16.27 -4.34
CA LEU A 379 5.28 -14.89 -3.96
C LEU A 379 5.35 -14.81 -2.42
N VAL A 380 6.14 -13.89 -1.88
CA VAL A 380 6.29 -13.68 -0.43
C VAL A 380 6.43 -12.22 -0.07
N ASP A 381 6.08 -11.90 1.17
CA ASP A 381 6.69 -10.80 1.91
C ASP A 381 8.01 -11.28 2.54
N HIS A 382 9.14 -10.71 2.11
CA HIS A 382 10.46 -11.14 2.53
C HIS A 382 10.87 -10.64 3.93
N ALA A 383 9.99 -9.94 4.66
CA ALA A 383 10.01 -9.98 6.13
C ALA A 383 9.55 -11.39 6.58
N ILE A 384 10.44 -12.36 6.39
CA ILE A 384 10.07 -13.72 5.99
C ILE A 384 9.20 -14.50 6.98
N PHE A 385 9.23 -14.16 8.28
CA PHE A 385 8.31 -14.75 9.27
C PHE A 385 6.83 -14.46 8.97
N ARG A 386 6.52 -13.47 8.12
CA ARG A 386 5.15 -13.20 7.66
C ARG A 386 4.60 -14.29 6.76
N MET A 387 5.44 -15.14 6.16
CA MET A 387 5.01 -16.38 5.53
C MET A 387 4.22 -17.27 6.50
N ASP A 388 4.68 -17.37 7.76
CA ASP A 388 3.99 -18.17 8.75
C ASP A 388 2.66 -17.56 9.18
N LYS A 389 2.48 -16.26 8.94
CA LYS A 389 1.22 -15.51 9.08
C LYS A 389 0.35 -15.52 7.81
N GLY A 390 0.78 -16.17 6.72
CA GLY A 390 -0.02 -16.33 5.50
C GLY A 390 0.47 -15.62 4.25
N ALA A 391 1.60 -14.90 4.29
CA ALA A 391 2.04 -14.04 3.18
C ALA A 391 2.74 -14.86 2.10
N VAL A 392 2.00 -15.80 1.49
CA VAL A 392 2.45 -16.76 0.49
C VAL A 392 1.46 -16.85 -0.66
N GLY A 393 1.96 -16.85 -1.88
CA GLY A 393 1.21 -17.21 -3.08
C GLY A 393 2.08 -18.01 -4.04
N TYR A 394 1.46 -18.74 -4.95
CA TYR A 394 2.16 -19.56 -5.94
C TYR A 394 1.85 -19.08 -7.35
N LEU A 395 2.88 -19.05 -8.20
CA LEU A 395 2.81 -18.90 -9.64
C LEU A 395 3.36 -20.18 -10.28
N ASN A 396 2.46 -21.00 -10.82
CA ASN A 396 2.79 -22.25 -11.46
C ASN A 396 3.09 -22.03 -12.94
N VAL A 397 4.31 -22.31 -13.36
CA VAL A 397 4.81 -22.15 -14.72
C VAL A 397 4.95 -23.52 -15.38
N ALA A 398 4.16 -23.77 -16.42
CA ALA A 398 4.26 -24.99 -17.21
C ALA A 398 5.20 -24.82 -18.41
N GLY A 399 5.96 -25.86 -18.77
CA GLY A 399 6.83 -25.80 -19.94
C GLY A 399 7.90 -26.88 -19.97
N ALA A 400 8.75 -26.83 -21.00
CA ALA A 400 9.88 -27.75 -21.14
C ALA A 400 11.00 -27.39 -20.14
N PRO A 401 11.65 -28.39 -19.51
CA PRO A 401 12.82 -28.16 -18.67
C PRO A 401 13.94 -27.40 -19.41
N ARG A 402 14.70 -26.60 -18.66
CA ARG A 402 15.85 -25.83 -19.16
C ARG A 402 17.12 -26.22 -18.39
N PRO A 403 17.73 -27.38 -18.69
CA PRO A 403 18.91 -27.87 -17.98
C PRO A 403 20.14 -26.97 -18.17
N ASP A 404 20.13 -26.07 -19.16
CA ASP A 404 21.14 -25.04 -19.32
C ASP A 404 21.05 -23.91 -18.26
N ILE A 405 19.91 -23.79 -17.57
CA ILE A 405 19.67 -22.79 -16.52
C ILE A 405 19.59 -23.46 -15.14
N LEU A 406 18.80 -24.53 -15.02
CA LEU A 406 18.59 -25.27 -13.78
C LEU A 406 18.81 -26.76 -14.05
N TYR A 407 19.92 -27.29 -13.52
CA TYR A 407 20.28 -28.70 -13.60
C TYR A 407 20.62 -29.23 -12.21
N SER A 408 20.18 -30.46 -11.95
CA SER A 408 20.58 -31.24 -10.79
C SER A 408 20.74 -32.69 -11.23
N GLU A 409 21.81 -33.34 -10.79
CA GLU A 409 22.01 -34.77 -10.99
C GLU A 409 20.95 -35.60 -10.25
N LEU A 410 20.50 -35.08 -9.10
CA LEU A 410 19.46 -35.68 -8.27
C LEU A 410 18.10 -35.03 -8.56
N PRO A 411 16.99 -35.79 -8.51
CA PRO A 411 15.67 -35.21 -8.67
C PRO A 411 15.35 -34.24 -7.52
N PRO A 412 14.48 -33.23 -7.74
CA PRO A 412 14.01 -32.37 -6.66
C PRO A 412 13.25 -33.21 -5.62
N GLU A 413 13.60 -33.03 -4.34
CA GLU A 413 12.93 -33.70 -3.23
C GLU A 413 11.84 -32.80 -2.62
N PRO A 414 10.64 -33.35 -2.33
CA PRO A 414 9.63 -32.61 -1.58
C PRO A 414 10.21 -32.23 -0.21
N CYS A 415 9.94 -31.01 0.25
CA CYS A 415 10.30 -30.58 1.60
C CYS A 415 9.06 -30.70 2.51
N PRO A 416 8.95 -31.77 3.32
CA PRO A 416 7.72 -32.04 4.05
C PRO A 416 7.42 -30.90 5.04
N GLY A 417 6.22 -30.33 4.95
CA GLY A 417 5.78 -29.22 5.79
C GLY A 417 6.20 -27.82 5.30
N CYS A 418 6.92 -27.71 4.18
CA CYS A 418 7.35 -26.41 3.66
C CYS A 418 6.22 -25.68 2.92
N LYS A 419 6.07 -24.38 3.21
CA LYS A 419 5.16 -23.46 2.50
C LYS A 419 5.81 -22.80 1.26
N LEU A 420 7.10 -23.03 1.01
CA LEU A 420 7.85 -22.34 -0.05
C LEU A 420 7.93 -23.10 -1.38
N HIS A 421 8.06 -24.42 -1.35
CA HIS A 421 8.21 -25.26 -2.54
C HIS A 421 7.41 -26.55 -2.30
N PRO A 422 6.08 -26.46 -2.45
CA PRO A 422 5.12 -27.48 -2.06
C PRO A 422 5.12 -28.75 -2.91
#